data_AF-A0A1Y4GLA9-F1
#
_entry.id   AF-A0A1Y4GLA9-F1
#
_cell.length_a   1.000
_cell.length_b   1.000
_cell.length_c   1.000
_cell.angle_alpha   90.00
_cell.angle_beta   90.00
_cell.angle_gamma   90.00
#
_symmetry.space_group_name_H-M   'P 1'
#
loop_
_entity.id
_entity.type
_entity.pdbx_description
1 polymer ?
#
loop_
_entity_poly.entity_id
_entity_poly.type
_entity_poly.pdbx_seq_one_letter_code
_entity_poly.pdbx_strand_id
1 'polypeptide(L)'
;MKEIRAARGRSEGFTLVEMLIVIIIIGILASMMMLSTGAATDKAEATRIVSDMRSMKTACVMYYADYGEWPEEINASFDKYLDVPVSDNDDYSLETSENVLWLSYSGGKLAEGNGVSERLAAMAKESGLYSSAAAAPDEPDYSGGGEVFMIVKK
;
A
#
# COMPACT_ATOMS: atom_id res chain seq x y z
N MET A 1 43.31 32.65 61.48
CA MET A 1 42.99 33.38 60.23
C MET A 1 43.21 32.46 59.04
N LYS A 2 42.13 32.03 58.36
CA LYS A 2 42.17 31.51 56.98
C LYS A 2 40.88 31.96 56.32
N GLU A 3 40.98 32.93 55.41
CA GLU A 3 39.85 33.35 54.58
C GLU A 3 39.69 32.36 53.43
N ILE A 4 38.53 31.71 53.37
CA ILE A 4 38.16 30.81 52.28
C ILE A 4 37.67 31.68 51.12
N ARG A 5 38.51 31.91 50.12
CA ARG A 5 38.10 32.56 48.87
C ARG A 5 37.32 31.56 48.02
N ALA A 6 36.01 31.75 47.91
CA ALA A 6 35.18 31.00 46.98
C ALA A 6 35.55 31.38 45.54
N ALA A 7 36.05 30.42 44.77
CA ALA A 7 36.30 30.58 43.34
C ALA A 7 34.95 30.76 42.63
N ARG A 8 34.70 31.97 42.11
CA ARG A 8 33.50 32.30 41.35
C ARG A 8 33.60 31.61 39.99
N GLY A 9 32.93 30.46 39.86
CA GLY A 9 32.80 29.74 38.59
C GLY A 9 32.22 30.67 37.52
N ARG A 10 32.93 30.81 36.40
CA ARG A 10 32.50 31.66 35.30
C ARG A 10 31.36 30.93 34.59
N SER A 11 30.14 31.47 34.68
CA SER A 11 29.01 30.96 33.90
C SER A 11 29.25 31.30 32.43
N GLU A 12 29.62 30.30 31.65
CA GLU A 12 29.73 30.44 30.19
C GLU A 12 28.31 30.52 29.62
N GLY A 13 28.03 31.62 28.91
CA GLY A 13 26.75 31.85 28.23
C GLY A 13 26.83 31.39 26.78
N PHE A 14 25.70 30.92 26.25
CA PHE A 14 25.56 30.55 24.84
C PHE A 14 25.78 31.76 23.93
N THR A 15 26.51 31.57 22.84
CA THR A 15 26.68 32.58 21.80
C THR A 15 25.46 32.60 20.87
N LEU A 16 25.16 33.77 20.30
CA LEU A 16 24.12 33.91 19.28
C LEU A 16 24.40 33.04 18.05
N VAL A 17 25.69 32.83 17.74
CA VAL A 17 26.14 32.01 16.61
C VAL A 17 25.81 30.53 16.85
N GLU A 18 25.99 30.04 18.08
CA GLU A 18 25.64 28.66 18.41
C GLU A 18 24.13 28.41 18.28
N MET A 19 23.29 29.35 18.70
CA MET A 19 21.83 29.23 18.50
C MET A 19 21.43 29.33 17.02
N LEU A 20 22.13 30.16 16.23
CA LEU A 20 21.89 30.28 14.78
C LEU A 20 22.18 28.96 14.05
N ILE A 21 23.31 28.32 14.36
CA ILE A 21 23.69 27.05 13.71
C ILE A 21 22.68 25.94 14.08
N VAL A 22 22.21 25.91 15.33
CA VAL A 22 21.26 24.89 15.80
C VAL A 22 19.93 24.97 15.03
N ILE A 23 19.36 26.16 14.87
CA ILE A 23 18.09 26.29 14.12
C ILE A 23 18.25 25.97 12.63
N ILE A 24 19.42 26.24 12.05
CA ILE A 24 19.74 25.87 10.66
C ILE A 24 19.77 24.34 10.52
N ILE A 25 20.46 23.65 11.42
CA ILE A 25 20.55 22.18 11.39
C ILE A 25 19.16 21.55 11.61
N ILE A 26 18.38 22.04 12.58
CA ILE A 26 17.01 21.55 12.82
C ILE A 26 16.14 21.78 11.58
N GLY A 27 16.26 22.93 10.91
CA GLY A 27 15.52 23.22 9.67
C GLY A 27 15.85 22.26 8.53
N ILE A 28 17.13 21.90 8.36
CA ILE A 28 17.57 20.93 7.35
C ILE A 28 17.08 19.51 7.69
N LEU A 29 17.20 19.08 8.95
CA LEU A 29 16.73 17.77 9.38
C LEU A 29 15.20 17.64 9.25
N ALA A 30 14.45 18.68 9.63
CA ALA A 30 13.00 18.71 9.54
C ALA A 30 12.49 18.63 8.09
N SER A 31 13.16 19.31 7.15
CA SER A 31 12.76 19.27 5.73
C SER A 31 12.98 17.89 5.09
N MET A 32 14.08 17.20 5.43
CA MET A 32 14.34 15.83 4.96
C MET A 32 13.33 14.82 5.52
N MET A 33 12.89 15.01 6.77
CA MET A 33 11.88 14.15 7.40
C MET A 33 10.52 14.25 6.69
N MET A 34 10.10 15.44 6.26
CA MET A 34 8.83 15.61 5.53
C MET A 34 8.79 14.85 4.21
N LEU A 35 9.89 14.82 3.46
CA LEU A 35 9.98 14.14 2.16
C LEU A 35 9.97 12.60 2.26
N SER A 36 10.18 12.03 3.45
CA SER A 36 10.38 10.59 3.64
C SER A 36 9.13 9.78 4.04
N THR A 37 8.02 10.43 4.40
CA THR A 37 6.94 9.77 5.18
C THR A 37 5.84 9.06 4.38
N GLY A 38 5.81 9.16 3.05
CA GLY A 38 4.77 8.52 2.21
C GLY A 38 5.22 7.23 1.49
N ALA A 39 6.38 7.25 0.84
CA ALA A 39 6.73 6.24 -0.17
C ALA A 39 6.92 4.81 0.37
N ALA A 40 7.35 4.65 1.63
CA ALA A 40 7.50 3.34 2.25
C ALA A 40 6.12 2.72 2.58
N THR A 41 5.21 3.53 3.10
CA THR A 41 3.83 3.14 3.39
C THR A 41 3.10 2.79 2.10
N ASP A 42 3.23 3.60 1.05
CA ASP A 42 2.60 3.35 -0.24
C ASP A 42 3.03 2.01 -0.86
N LYS A 43 4.32 1.68 -0.73
CA LYS A 43 4.85 0.39 -1.20
C LYS A 43 4.31 -0.78 -0.37
N ALA A 44 4.21 -0.62 0.95
CA ALA A 44 3.67 -1.65 1.83
C ALA A 44 2.19 -1.92 1.51
N GLU A 45 1.39 -0.87 1.32
CA GLU A 45 -0.02 -0.98 0.93
C GLU A 45 -0.18 -1.62 -0.45
N ALA A 46 0.60 -1.22 -1.45
CA ALA A 46 0.57 -1.85 -2.76
C ALA A 46 0.93 -3.34 -2.69
N THR A 47 1.90 -3.71 -1.86
CA THR A 47 2.26 -5.12 -1.63
C THR A 47 1.14 -5.89 -0.94
N ARG A 48 0.46 -5.25 0.03
CA ARG A 48 -0.71 -5.81 0.73
C ARG A 48 -1.83 -6.12 -0.25
N ILE A 49 -2.20 -5.16 -1.11
CA ILE A 49 -3.25 -5.33 -2.13
C ILE A 49 -2.92 -6.51 -3.05
N VAL A 50 -1.69 -6.60 -3.56
CA VAL A 50 -1.30 -7.74 -4.42
C VAL A 50 -1.39 -9.07 -3.67
N SER A 51 -0.97 -9.11 -2.40
CA SER A 51 -1.05 -10.31 -1.57
C SER A 51 -2.50 -10.74 -1.30
N ASP A 52 -3.36 -9.78 -1.00
CA ASP A 52 -4.78 -9.99 -0.77
C ASP A 52 -5.46 -10.50 -2.05
N MET A 53 -5.22 -9.86 -3.20
CA MET A 53 -5.74 -10.31 -4.50
C MET A 53 -5.31 -11.75 -4.84
N ARG A 54 -4.06 -12.11 -4.55
CA ARG A 54 -3.58 -13.50 -4.74
C ARG A 54 -4.30 -14.48 -3.82
N SER A 55 -4.53 -14.11 -2.56
CA SER A 55 -5.25 -14.93 -1.59
C SER A 55 -6.70 -15.13 -2.02
N MET A 56 -7.36 -14.08 -2.49
CA MET A 56 -8.72 -14.14 -3.05
C MET A 56 -8.79 -14.99 -4.31
N LYS A 57 -7.81 -14.87 -5.21
CA LYS A 57 -7.71 -15.75 -6.38
C LYS A 57 -7.60 -17.22 -5.95
N THR A 58 -6.78 -17.54 -4.96
CA THR A 58 -6.70 -18.89 -4.41
C THR A 58 -8.03 -19.33 -3.80
N ALA A 59 -8.72 -18.47 -3.06
CA ALA A 59 -10.05 -18.77 -2.51
C ALA A 59 -11.07 -19.07 -3.62
N CYS A 60 -11.04 -18.36 -4.74
CA CYS A 60 -11.90 -18.66 -5.90
C CYS A 60 -11.65 -20.06 -6.46
N VAL A 61 -10.38 -20.49 -6.52
CA VAL A 61 -10.02 -21.84 -6.98
C VAL A 61 -10.49 -22.90 -5.98
N MET A 62 -10.38 -22.64 -4.67
CA MET A 62 -10.88 -23.55 -3.63
C MET A 62 -12.41 -23.65 -3.66
N TYR A 63 -13.10 -22.53 -3.90
CA TYR A 63 -14.55 -22.53 -4.13
C TYR A 63 -14.92 -23.42 -5.31
N TYR A 64 -14.23 -23.29 -6.45
CA TYR A 64 -14.45 -24.15 -7.61
C TYR A 64 -14.21 -25.63 -7.29
N ALA A 65 -13.20 -25.95 -6.48
CA ALA A 65 -12.92 -27.33 -6.07
C ALA A 65 -14.05 -27.96 -5.24
N ASP A 66 -14.72 -27.17 -4.41
CA ASP A 66 -15.80 -27.64 -3.52
C ASP A 66 -17.17 -27.68 -4.22
N TYR A 67 -17.48 -26.69 -5.07
CA TYR A 67 -18.81 -26.53 -5.68
C TYR A 67 -18.88 -26.91 -7.16
N GLY A 68 -17.74 -27.04 -7.86
CA GLY A 68 -17.67 -27.39 -9.28
C GLY A 68 -18.02 -26.24 -10.24
N GLU A 69 -18.31 -25.05 -9.70
CA GLU A 69 -18.64 -23.83 -10.44
C GLU A 69 -17.81 -22.65 -9.94
N TRP A 70 -17.56 -21.68 -10.84
CA TRP A 70 -16.80 -20.49 -10.47
C TRP A 70 -17.71 -19.52 -9.70
N PRO A 71 -17.18 -18.83 -8.67
CA PRO A 71 -17.96 -17.86 -7.92
C PRO A 71 -18.32 -16.65 -8.79
N GLU A 72 -19.58 -16.23 -8.76
CA GLU A 72 -20.06 -15.03 -9.43
C GLU A 72 -19.80 -13.77 -8.60
N GLU A 73 -19.83 -13.89 -7.27
CA GLU A 73 -19.67 -12.80 -6.32
C GLU A 73 -18.81 -13.24 -5.13
N ILE A 74 -18.08 -12.30 -4.52
CA ILE A 74 -17.38 -12.54 -3.25
C ILE A 74 -18.38 -12.32 -2.13
N ASN A 75 -18.72 -13.38 -1.39
CA ASN A 75 -19.70 -13.34 -0.31
C ASN A 75 -19.23 -14.17 0.90
N ALA A 76 -20.08 -14.28 1.92
CA ALA A 76 -19.77 -15.01 3.16
C ALA A 76 -19.32 -16.48 2.96
N SER A 77 -19.59 -17.10 1.80
CA SER A 77 -19.09 -18.45 1.49
C SER A 77 -17.56 -18.51 1.38
N PHE A 78 -16.92 -17.37 1.15
CA PHE A 78 -15.47 -17.24 1.08
C PHE A 78 -14.79 -17.19 2.45
N ASP A 79 -15.53 -16.95 3.53
CA ASP A 79 -15.01 -16.91 4.90
C ASP A 79 -14.37 -18.26 5.31
N LYS A 80 -14.73 -19.35 4.62
CA LYS A 80 -14.10 -20.67 4.79
C LYS A 80 -12.67 -20.73 4.23
N TYR A 81 -12.36 -19.93 3.23
CA TYR A 81 -11.10 -19.99 2.48
C TYR A 81 -10.17 -18.80 2.75
N LEU A 82 -10.65 -17.80 3.48
CA LEU A 82 -9.92 -16.57 3.80
C LEU A 82 -9.79 -16.43 5.31
N ASP A 83 -8.61 -15.97 5.76
CA ASP A 83 -8.35 -15.68 7.17
C ASP A 83 -9.05 -14.39 7.65
N VAL A 84 -9.44 -13.53 6.71
CA VAL A 84 -10.15 -12.27 6.97
C VAL A 84 -11.57 -12.40 6.40
N PRO A 85 -12.62 -12.12 7.19
CA PRO A 85 -14.00 -12.23 6.71
C PRO A 85 -14.27 -11.24 5.57
N VAL A 86 -15.02 -11.70 4.58
CA VAL A 86 -15.35 -10.94 3.36
C VAL A 86 -16.41 -9.89 3.60
N SER A 87 -17.21 -10.03 4.66
CA SER A 87 -18.41 -9.23 4.94
C SER A 87 -18.20 -7.71 5.02
N ASP A 88 -16.95 -7.24 5.09
CA ASP A 88 -16.58 -5.83 5.24
C ASP A 88 -15.77 -5.27 4.04
N ASN A 89 -15.52 -6.05 2.99
CA ASN A 89 -14.63 -5.66 1.88
C ASN A 89 -15.38 -5.39 0.57
N ASP A 90 -16.04 -4.24 0.50
CA ASP A 90 -16.61 -3.69 -0.75
C ASP A 90 -15.52 -3.35 -1.80
N ASP A 91 -14.26 -3.33 -1.37
CA ASP A 91 -13.12 -2.97 -2.21
C ASP A 91 -12.77 -4.03 -3.26
N TYR A 92 -13.25 -5.29 -3.13
CA TYR A 92 -12.95 -6.38 -4.06
C TYR A 92 -14.20 -6.93 -4.70
N SER A 93 -14.18 -7.11 -6.02
CA SER A 93 -15.31 -7.66 -6.76
C SER A 93 -14.86 -8.64 -7.84
N LEU A 94 -15.78 -9.53 -8.21
CA LEU A 94 -15.59 -10.45 -9.32
C LEU A 94 -16.39 -9.97 -10.52
N GLU A 95 -15.79 -10.03 -11.69
CA GLU A 95 -16.46 -9.74 -12.95
C GLU A 95 -16.10 -10.82 -13.97
N THR A 96 -17.09 -11.29 -14.73
CA THR A 96 -16.85 -12.21 -15.84
C THR A 96 -17.01 -11.47 -17.16
N SER A 97 -15.95 -11.44 -17.95
CA SER A 97 -15.91 -10.79 -19.26
C SER A 97 -15.26 -11.74 -20.26
N GLU A 98 -15.95 -12.01 -21.37
CA GLU A 98 -15.47 -12.91 -22.45
C GLU A 98 -14.99 -14.29 -21.95
N ASN A 99 -15.71 -14.91 -21.00
CA ASN A 99 -15.37 -16.20 -20.37
C ASN A 99 -14.12 -16.18 -19.47
N VAL A 100 -13.54 -15.01 -19.25
CA VAL A 100 -12.45 -14.75 -18.30
C VAL A 100 -13.05 -14.24 -16.99
N LEU A 101 -12.68 -14.86 -15.88
CA LEU A 101 -13.04 -14.40 -14.54
C LEU A 101 -11.97 -13.44 -14.03
N TRP A 102 -12.38 -12.23 -13.70
CA TRP A 102 -11.57 -11.14 -13.21
C TRP A 102 -11.85 -10.91 -11.74
N LEU A 103 -10.78 -10.63 -10.99
CA LEU A 103 -10.83 -10.08 -9.65
C LEU A 103 -10.39 -8.62 -9.75
N SER A 104 -11.25 -7.69 -9.36
CA SER A 104 -10.92 -6.28 -9.30
C SER A 104 -10.68 -5.84 -7.85
N TYR A 105 -9.88 -4.79 -7.68
CA TYR A 105 -9.77 -4.03 -6.46
C TYR A 105 -9.98 -2.54 -6.76
N SER A 106 -10.95 -1.91 -6.10
CA SER A 106 -11.39 -0.52 -6.30
C SER A 106 -11.48 0.26 -4.98
N GLY A 107 -10.58 -0.03 -4.04
CA GLY A 107 -10.58 0.66 -2.74
C GLY A 107 -10.12 2.11 -2.81
N GLY A 108 -10.58 2.94 -1.86
CA GLY A 108 -10.25 4.37 -1.77
C GLY A 108 -8.74 4.70 -1.69
N LYS A 109 -7.89 3.69 -1.43
CA LYS A 109 -6.43 3.78 -1.48
C LYS A 109 -5.86 3.93 -2.89
N LEU A 110 -6.65 3.65 -3.93
CA LEU A 110 -6.28 3.87 -5.34
C LEU A 110 -6.68 5.25 -5.86
N ALA A 111 -7.27 6.11 -5.03
CA ALA A 111 -7.65 7.46 -5.44
C ALA A 111 -6.47 8.24 -6.06
N GLU A 112 -6.76 9.03 -7.10
CA GLU A 112 -5.78 9.85 -7.81
C GLU A 112 -4.97 10.70 -6.83
N GLY A 113 -3.64 10.59 -6.88
CA GLY A 113 -2.70 11.30 -6.01
C GLY A 113 -2.15 10.50 -4.83
N ASN A 114 -2.66 9.29 -4.56
CA ASN A 114 -1.99 8.34 -3.66
C ASN A 114 -0.84 7.63 -4.40
N GLY A 115 0.34 7.53 -3.78
CA GLY A 115 1.50 6.86 -4.38
C GLY A 115 1.32 5.35 -4.58
N VAL A 116 0.27 4.76 -4.00
CA VAL A 116 -0.04 3.31 -4.05
C VAL A 116 -0.26 2.82 -5.48
N SER A 117 -1.04 3.54 -6.29
CA SER A 117 -1.33 3.14 -7.67
C SER A 117 -0.07 3.14 -8.54
N GLU A 118 0.84 4.09 -8.34
CA GLU A 118 2.16 4.11 -8.98
C GLU A 118 3.01 2.88 -8.57
N ARG A 119 2.99 2.51 -7.28
CA ARG A 119 3.71 1.31 -6.81
C ARG A 119 3.11 0.03 -7.37
N LEU A 120 1.79 -0.06 -7.50
CA LEU A 120 1.11 -1.17 -8.16
C LEU A 120 1.46 -1.24 -9.64
N ALA A 121 1.51 -0.11 -10.35
CA ALA A 121 1.95 -0.03 -11.74
C ALA A 121 3.38 -0.57 -11.91
N ALA A 122 4.28 -0.24 -10.98
CA ALA A 122 5.64 -0.78 -11.00
C ALA A 122 5.70 -2.31 -10.80
N MET A 123 4.72 -2.90 -10.12
CA MET A 123 4.62 -4.35 -9.88
C MET A 123 3.71 -5.08 -10.88
N ALA A 124 3.10 -4.37 -11.83
CA ALA A 124 2.03 -4.88 -12.67
C ALA A 124 2.44 -6.10 -13.51
N LYS A 125 3.60 -6.01 -14.16
CA LYS A 125 4.12 -7.08 -15.03
C LYS A 125 4.46 -8.36 -14.27
N GLU A 126 5.05 -8.23 -13.09
CA GLU A 126 5.42 -9.38 -12.26
C GLU A 126 4.19 -10.02 -11.60
N SER A 127 3.22 -9.20 -11.20
CA SER A 127 2.05 -9.66 -10.44
C SER A 127 0.83 -9.98 -11.31
N GLY A 128 0.89 -9.73 -12.62
CA GLY A 128 -0.22 -10.00 -13.52
C GLY A 128 -1.40 -9.05 -13.33
N LEU A 129 -1.12 -7.75 -13.18
CA LEU A 129 -2.13 -6.72 -12.95
C LEU A 129 -2.52 -6.00 -14.25
N TYR A 130 -3.82 -5.76 -14.40
CA TYR A 130 -4.43 -5.18 -15.58
C TYR A 130 -5.20 -3.90 -15.24
N SER A 131 -5.33 -3.01 -16.22
CA SER A 131 -6.09 -1.76 -16.09
C SER A 131 -7.59 -1.92 -16.32
N SER A 132 -8.04 -3.03 -16.90
CA SER A 132 -9.46 -3.29 -17.16
C SER A 132 -9.77 -4.79 -17.27
N ALA A 133 -11.03 -5.16 -17.05
CA ALA A 133 -11.58 -6.49 -17.31
C ALA A 133 -11.88 -6.77 -18.79
N ALA A 134 -11.28 -6.03 -19.73
CA ALA A 134 -11.47 -6.24 -21.17
C ALA A 134 -10.80 -7.56 -21.66
N ALA A 135 -11.06 -7.93 -22.92
CA ALA A 135 -10.48 -9.09 -23.62
C ALA A 135 -9.04 -9.38 -23.16
N ALA A 136 -8.88 -10.41 -22.33
CA ALA A 136 -7.70 -10.64 -21.50
C ALA A 136 -6.38 -10.36 -22.24
N PRO A 137 -5.76 -9.19 -22.03
CA PRO A 137 -4.59 -8.80 -22.78
C PRO A 137 -3.48 -9.85 -22.59
N ASP A 138 -2.73 -10.11 -23.66
CA ASP A 138 -1.62 -11.08 -23.61
C ASP A 138 -0.57 -10.69 -22.57
N GLU A 139 -0.46 -9.39 -22.26
CA GLU A 139 0.47 -8.84 -21.28
C GLU A 139 -0.23 -7.96 -20.23
N PRO A 140 0.21 -8.01 -18.95
CA PRO A 140 -0.28 -7.10 -17.91
C PRO A 140 0.01 -5.63 -18.24
N ASP A 141 -1.00 -4.78 -18.13
CA ASP A 141 -0.99 -3.40 -18.62
C ASP A 141 -1.37 -2.35 -17.54
N TYR A 142 -1.42 -2.74 -16.26
CA TYR A 142 -1.74 -1.79 -15.21
C TYR A 142 -0.72 -0.64 -15.13
N SER A 143 -1.21 0.59 -15.32
CA SER A 143 -0.38 1.81 -15.38
C SER A 143 -0.73 2.83 -14.29
N GLY A 144 -1.59 2.44 -13.35
CA GLY A 144 -2.18 3.32 -12.34
C GLY A 144 -3.63 3.67 -12.68
N GLY A 145 -4.41 4.02 -11.67
CA GLY A 145 -5.84 4.30 -11.79
C GLY A 145 -6.59 3.95 -10.52
N GLY A 146 -7.91 4.21 -10.53
CA GLY A 146 -8.79 3.96 -9.39
C GLY A 146 -9.16 2.49 -9.15
N GLU A 147 -8.88 1.61 -10.12
CA GLU A 147 -9.19 0.18 -10.05
C GLU A 147 -8.06 -0.63 -10.66
N VAL A 148 -7.84 -1.85 -10.16
CA VAL A 148 -6.84 -2.79 -10.69
C VAL A 148 -7.44 -4.18 -10.81
N PHE A 149 -7.07 -4.90 -11.87
CA PHE A 149 -7.67 -6.19 -12.21
C PHE A 149 -6.63 -7.31 -12.22
N MET A 150 -7.05 -8.52 -11.84
CA MET A 150 -6.23 -9.73 -11.89
C MET A 150 -7.06 -10.88 -12.46
N ILE A 151 -6.46 -11.65 -13.37
CA ILE A 151 -7.14 -12.80 -13.96
C ILE A 151 -7.16 -13.96 -12.96
N VAL A 152 -8.35 -14.46 -12.65
CA VAL A 152 -8.55 -15.68 -11.85
C VAL A 152 -8.55 -16.90 -12.76
N LYS A 153 -9.32 -16.86 -13.85
CA LYS A 153 -9.49 -17.95 -14.83
C LYS A 153 -9.60 -17.39 -16.24
N LYS A 154 -8.88 -17.98 -17.20
CA LYS A 154 -9.04 -17.75 -18.65
C LYS A 154 -9.96 -18.80 -19.28
#